data_AF-A0A4U6TLI7-F1
#
_entry.id   AF-A0A4U6TLI7-F1
#
_cell.length_a   1.000
_cell.length_b   1.000
_cell.length_c   1.000
_cell.angle_alpha   90.00
_cell.angle_beta   90.00
_cell.angle_gamma   90.00
#
_symmetry.space_group_name_H-M   'P 1'
#
loop_
_entity.id
_entity.type
_entity.pdbx_description
1 polymer ?
#
loop_
_entity_poly.entity_id
_entity_poly.type
_entity_poly.pdbx_seq_one_letter_code
_entity_poly.pdbx_strand_id
1 'polypeptide(L)'
;MESKPRSRLVGYGNQSAHHASIWVSCVLCTSGAAEDRDHLFFEFPFAQDCWSVLHMVWAGHDIHEKINSARQVLDHRLFMEIFIIAAWELWKMRNAIIFEAAHPNRRLWIVRFKEQVSLQMLRLREDRRLVFIQWLQTIL
;
A
#
# COMPACT_ATOMS: atom_id res chain seq x y z
N MET A 1 -58.82 -28.66 5.66
CA MET A 1 -57.84 -29.48 6.38
C MET A 1 -57.19 -30.37 5.33
N GLU A 2 -55.91 -30.33 4.99
CA GLU A 2 -54.72 -29.75 5.61
C GLU A 2 -53.67 -29.43 4.53
N SER A 3 -52.76 -28.55 4.92
CA SER A 3 -51.75 -27.84 4.17
C SER A 3 -50.58 -28.68 3.65
N LYS A 4 -50.11 -28.33 2.46
CA LYS A 4 -48.81 -28.72 1.87
C LYS A 4 -47.65 -28.26 2.78
N PRO A 5 -46.67 -29.11 3.12
CA PRO A 5 -45.47 -28.65 3.83
C PRO A 5 -44.50 -28.00 2.85
N ARG A 6 -44.22 -26.71 3.07
CA ARG A 6 -43.13 -25.97 2.43
C ARG A 6 -41.83 -26.42 3.08
N SER A 7 -41.08 -27.31 2.45
CA SER A 7 -39.70 -27.60 2.86
C SER A 7 -38.83 -26.37 2.58
N ARG A 8 -38.23 -25.89 3.66
CA ARG A 8 -37.38 -24.71 3.80
C ARG A 8 -36.11 -24.93 2.97
N LEU A 9 -35.90 -24.12 1.93
CA LEU A 9 -34.61 -24.03 1.23
C LEU A 9 -33.58 -23.53 2.24
N VAL A 10 -32.66 -24.42 2.64
CA VAL A 10 -31.46 -24.07 3.39
C VAL A 10 -30.56 -23.25 2.45
N GLY A 11 -30.24 -22.03 2.89
CA GLY A 11 -29.58 -21.03 2.07
C GLY A 11 -28.15 -21.39 1.66
N TYR A 12 -27.91 -21.46 0.36
CA TYR A 12 -26.60 -21.31 -0.27
C TYR A 12 -26.34 -19.81 -0.54
N GLY A 13 -26.31 -19.00 0.52
CA GLY A 13 -26.33 -17.53 0.40
C GLY A 13 -25.16 -16.76 0.98
N ASN A 14 -24.20 -17.40 1.67
CA ASN A 14 -23.24 -16.66 2.52
C ASN A 14 -21.76 -16.77 2.13
N GLN A 15 -21.32 -17.74 1.32
CA GLN A 15 -19.89 -17.83 0.95
C GLN A 15 -19.50 -16.85 -0.17
N SER A 16 -20.38 -16.63 -1.14
CA SER A 16 -20.16 -15.69 -2.25
C SER A 16 -20.14 -14.23 -1.78
N ALA A 17 -20.95 -13.90 -0.76
CA ALA A 17 -21.02 -12.56 -0.18
C ALA A 17 -19.77 -12.23 0.66
N HIS A 18 -19.26 -13.19 1.44
CA HIS A 18 -18.02 -13.02 2.18
C HIS A 18 -16.80 -12.85 1.26
N HIS A 19 -16.71 -13.66 0.19
CA HIS A 19 -15.66 -13.48 -0.81
C HIS A 19 -15.77 -12.14 -1.54
N ALA A 20 -16.99 -11.69 -1.90
CA ALA A 20 -17.19 -10.38 -2.51
C ALA A 20 -16.82 -9.21 -1.58
N SER A 21 -17.11 -9.33 -0.28
CA SER A 21 -16.81 -8.28 0.71
C SER A 21 -15.31 -8.03 0.93
N ILE A 22 -14.46 -9.05 0.73
CA ILE A 22 -13.00 -8.93 0.83
C ILE A 22 -12.43 -8.00 -0.26
N TRP A 23 -13.06 -7.95 -1.43
CA TRP A 23 -12.59 -7.11 -2.54
C TRP A 23 -13.07 -5.67 -2.46
N VAL A 24 -14.06 -5.39 -1.61
CA VAL A 24 -14.67 -4.07 -1.45
C VAL A 24 -14.17 -3.38 -0.18
N SER A 25 -13.94 -4.14 0.89
CA SER A 25 -13.41 -3.60 2.15
C SER A 25 -11.88 -3.69 2.19
N CYS A 26 -11.24 -2.66 2.73
CA CYS A 26 -9.80 -2.66 2.90
C CYS A 26 -9.38 -3.72 3.93
N VAL A 27 -8.69 -4.75 3.45
CA VAL A 27 -8.18 -5.87 4.27
C VAL A 27 -7.16 -5.42 5.31
N LEU A 28 -6.64 -4.21 5.16
CA LEU A 28 -5.72 -3.62 6.10
C LEU A 28 -6.43 -2.85 7.23
N CYS A 29 -7.70 -2.48 7.05
CA CYS A 29 -8.49 -1.71 8.01
C CYS A 29 -9.36 -2.58 8.91
N THR A 30 -9.46 -2.20 10.18
CA THR A 30 -10.47 -2.76 11.10
C THR A 30 -11.83 -2.08 10.98
N SER A 31 -11.90 -0.91 10.33
CA SER A 31 -13.11 -0.10 10.16
C SER A 31 -14.04 -0.58 9.04
N GLY A 32 -13.60 -1.53 8.20
CA GLY A 32 -14.37 -1.98 7.03
C GLY A 32 -14.54 -0.91 5.94
N ALA A 33 -13.68 0.12 5.94
CA ALA A 33 -13.67 1.16 4.91
C ALA A 33 -13.52 0.56 3.51
N ALA A 34 -14.14 1.19 2.50
CA ALA A 34 -13.97 0.77 1.13
C ALA A 34 -12.52 0.96 0.70
N GLU A 35 -11.93 -0.03 0.04
CA GLU A 35 -10.58 0.13 -0.48
C GLU A 35 -10.61 0.81 -1.85
N ASP A 36 -10.00 1.99 -1.92
CA ASP A 36 -9.64 2.63 -3.18
C ASP A 36 -8.14 2.96 -3.21
N ARG A 37 -7.70 3.60 -4.30
CA ARG A 37 -6.31 4.02 -4.47
C ARG A 37 -5.86 4.95 -3.34
N ASP A 38 -6.68 5.93 -2.99
CA ASP A 38 -6.29 6.98 -2.06
C ASP A 38 -6.25 6.44 -0.63
N HIS A 39 -7.19 5.57 -0.30
CA HIS A 39 -7.18 4.79 0.92
C HIS A 39 -5.91 3.93 1.04
N LEU A 40 -5.62 3.12 0.03
CA LEU A 40 -4.48 2.19 0.03
C LEU A 40 -3.13 2.91 0.16
N PHE A 41 -2.95 4.01 -0.56
CA PHE A 41 -1.65 4.67 -0.66
C PHE A 41 -1.49 5.87 0.26
N PHE A 42 -2.53 6.55 0.75
CA PHE A 42 -2.35 7.83 1.45
C PHE A 42 -3.06 7.92 2.81
N GLU A 43 -4.22 7.28 2.97
CA GLU A 43 -5.05 7.46 4.17
C GLU A 43 -4.89 6.33 5.19
N PHE A 44 -4.57 5.13 4.72
CA PHE A 44 -4.48 3.96 5.58
C PHE A 44 -3.29 4.06 6.56
N PRO A 45 -3.47 3.82 7.89
CA PRO A 45 -2.41 3.99 8.89
C PRO A 45 -1.08 3.29 8.59
N PHE A 46 -1.08 2.06 8.08
CA PHE A 46 0.19 1.40 7.73
C PHE A 46 0.92 2.10 6.58
N ALA A 47 0.17 2.61 5.58
CA ALA A 47 0.77 3.36 4.50
C ALA A 47 1.41 4.64 5.05
N GLN A 48 0.72 5.36 5.93
CA GLN A 48 1.25 6.54 6.60
C GLN A 48 2.52 6.22 7.42
N ASP A 49 2.53 5.11 8.17
CA ASP A 49 3.71 4.62 8.90
C ASP A 49 4.89 4.30 7.97
N CYS A 50 4.63 3.77 6.77
CA CYS A 50 5.66 3.52 5.76
C CYS A 50 6.18 4.83 5.15
N TRP A 51 5.30 5.77 4.82
CA TRP A 51 5.68 7.07 4.27
C TRP A 51 6.45 7.94 5.27
N SER A 52 6.14 7.83 6.56
CA SER A 52 6.86 8.57 7.60
C SER A 52 8.33 8.16 7.69
N VAL A 53 8.66 6.90 7.37
CA VAL A 53 10.06 6.44 7.27
C VAL A 53 10.82 7.19 6.18
N LEU A 54 10.13 7.58 5.10
CA LEU A 54 10.71 8.32 3.98
C LEU A 54 10.60 9.84 4.17
N HIS A 55 10.13 10.30 5.32
CA HIS A 55 9.82 11.71 5.60
C HIS A 55 8.87 12.35 4.57
N MET A 56 7.96 11.56 4.01
CA MET A 56 6.99 12.02 3.02
C MET A 56 5.67 12.37 3.70
N VAL A 57 5.21 13.61 3.50
CA VAL A 57 3.93 14.11 3.98
C VAL A 57 3.04 14.44 2.78
N TRP A 58 1.80 13.96 2.83
CA TRP A 58 0.84 14.06 1.73
C TRP A 58 -0.19 15.16 2.01
N ALA A 59 -0.06 16.30 1.34
CA ALA A 59 -1.02 17.41 1.42
C ALA A 59 -1.79 17.55 0.10
N GLY A 60 -3.03 18.06 0.16
CA GLY A 60 -3.87 18.23 -1.02
C GLY A 60 -4.91 17.13 -1.20
N HIS A 61 -5.86 17.43 -2.09
CA HIS A 61 -7.10 16.67 -2.28
C HIS A 61 -6.93 15.57 -3.32
N ASP A 62 -6.19 15.85 -4.40
CA ASP A 62 -5.92 14.88 -5.45
C ASP A 62 -4.46 14.40 -5.45
N ILE A 63 -4.20 13.35 -6.22
CA ILE A 63 -2.87 12.72 -6.32
C ILE A 63 -1.81 13.66 -6.89
N HIS A 64 -2.17 14.58 -7.79
CA HIS A 64 -1.23 15.53 -8.38
C HIS A 64 -0.80 16.55 -7.34
N GLU A 65 -1.74 17.09 -6.55
CA GLU A 65 -1.43 17.98 -5.42
C GLU A 65 -0.52 17.30 -4.40
N LYS A 66 -0.86 16.06 -4.00
CA LYS A 66 -0.06 15.25 -3.06
C LYS A 66 1.36 14.98 -3.55
N ILE A 67 1.51 14.59 -4.81
CA ILE A 67 2.81 14.35 -5.43
C ILE A 67 3.62 15.64 -5.50
N ASN A 68 3.01 16.74 -5.93
CA ASN A 68 3.69 18.03 -6.05
C ASN A 68 4.15 18.56 -4.69
N SER A 69 3.32 18.45 -3.66
CA SER A 69 3.68 18.89 -2.30
C SER A 69 4.84 18.06 -1.75
N ALA A 70 4.75 16.73 -1.83
CA ALA A 70 5.78 15.84 -1.30
C ALA A 70 7.11 15.99 -2.05
N ARG A 71 7.06 16.24 -3.37
CA ARG A 71 8.24 16.46 -4.20
C ARG A 71 9.01 17.73 -3.79
N GLN A 72 8.30 18.81 -3.44
CA GLN A 72 8.93 20.05 -2.99
C GLN A 72 9.67 19.88 -1.65
N VAL A 73 9.17 18.98 -0.78
CA VAL A 73 9.77 18.73 0.54
C VAL A 73 11.00 17.84 0.46
N LEU A 74 10.94 16.77 -0.35
CA LEU A 74 12.07 15.84 -0.48
C LEU A 74 13.23 16.44 -1.31
N ASP A 75 12.93 17.42 -2.18
CA ASP A 75 13.85 18.09 -3.13
C ASP A 75 14.85 17.13 -3.81
N HIS A 76 14.41 15.88 -4.04
CA HIS A 76 15.25 14.82 -4.52
C HIS A 76 14.97 14.57 -5.99
N ARG A 77 16.01 14.60 -6.82
CA ARG A 77 15.91 14.34 -8.28
C ARG A 77 15.31 12.98 -8.62
N LEU A 78 15.28 12.07 -7.65
CA LEU A 78 14.76 10.70 -7.75
C LEU A 78 13.46 10.49 -6.95
N PHE A 79 12.73 11.57 -6.64
CA PHE A 79 11.47 11.52 -5.89
C PHE A 79 10.47 10.52 -6.50
N MET A 80 10.28 10.55 -7.82
CA MET A 80 9.29 9.69 -8.46
C MET A 80 9.68 8.22 -8.39
N GLU A 81 10.97 7.91 -8.54
CA GLU A 81 11.50 6.57 -8.40
C GLU A 81 11.29 6.05 -6.96
N ILE A 82 11.57 6.87 -5.95
CA ILE A 82 11.34 6.54 -4.54
C ILE A 82 9.85 6.27 -4.30
N PHE A 83 8.99 7.19 -4.74
CA PHE A 83 7.55 7.09 -4.59
C PHE A 83 7.00 5.82 -5.23
N ILE A 84 7.38 5.54 -6.47
CA ILE A 84 6.91 4.36 -7.22
C ILE A 84 7.35 3.06 -6.52
N ILE A 85 8.61 2.97 -6.07
CA ILE A 85 9.10 1.78 -5.38
C ILE A 85 8.38 1.58 -4.04
N ALA A 86 8.21 2.65 -3.25
CA ALA A 86 7.51 2.61 -1.99
C ALA A 86 6.03 2.21 -2.13
N ALA A 87 5.33 2.79 -3.11
CA ALA A 87 3.95 2.45 -3.44
C ALA A 87 3.84 1.00 -3.93
N TRP A 88 4.79 0.53 -4.74
CA TRP A 88 4.85 -0.86 -5.18
C TRP A 88 4.99 -1.84 -4.01
N GLU A 89 5.88 -1.56 -3.05
CA GLU A 89 6.02 -2.38 -1.85
C GLU A 89 4.76 -2.37 -0.97
N LEU A 90 4.05 -1.23 -0.86
CA LEU A 90 2.76 -1.17 -0.17
C LEU A 90 1.71 -2.06 -0.84
N TRP A 91 1.60 -1.99 -2.17
CA TRP A 91 0.68 -2.82 -2.94
C TRP A 91 1.00 -4.32 -2.78
N LYS A 92 2.29 -4.70 -2.78
CA LYS A 92 2.70 -6.09 -2.52
C LYS A 92 2.35 -6.55 -1.10
N MET A 93 2.52 -5.69 -0.08
CA MET A 93 2.12 -6.02 1.29
C MET A 93 0.62 -6.28 1.38
N ARG A 94 -0.20 -5.43 0.76
CA ARG A 94 -1.65 -5.63 0.70
C ARG A 94 -2.00 -6.97 0.04
N ASN A 95 -1.35 -7.30 -1.07
CA ASN A 95 -1.60 -8.56 -1.77
C ASN A 95 -1.17 -9.77 -0.96
N ALA A 96 -0.06 -9.72 -0.22
CA ALA A 96 0.36 -10.80 0.66
C ALA A 96 -0.69 -11.09 1.76
N ILE A 97 -1.43 -10.08 2.21
CA ILE A 97 -2.53 -10.29 3.18
C ILE A 97 -3.67 -11.07 2.53
N ILE A 98 -4.04 -10.72 1.29
CA ILE A 98 -5.12 -11.39 0.56
C ILE A 98 -4.74 -12.83 0.19
N PHE A 99 -3.53 -13.03 -0.36
CA PHE A 99 -3.14 -14.30 -0.98
C PHE A 99 -2.36 -15.23 -0.04
N GLU A 100 -1.68 -14.68 0.97
CA GLU A 100 -0.79 -15.44 1.85
C GLU A 100 -1.21 -15.35 3.33
N ALA A 101 -2.32 -14.67 3.64
CA ALA A 101 -2.76 -14.37 5.01
C ALA A 101 -1.65 -13.73 5.87
N ALA A 102 -0.76 -12.96 5.22
CA ALA A 102 0.30 -12.25 5.90
C ALA A 102 -0.24 -11.15 6.82
N HIS A 103 0.63 -10.57 7.66
CA HIS A 103 0.32 -9.39 8.46
C HIS A 103 1.16 -8.19 8.02
N PRO A 104 0.61 -6.95 8.07
CA PRO A 104 1.38 -5.75 7.81
C PRO A 104 2.62 -5.69 8.70
N ASN A 105 3.79 -5.57 8.10
CA ASN A 105 5.06 -5.53 8.83
C ASN A 105 5.95 -4.41 8.28
N ARG A 106 6.07 -3.34 9.07
CA ARG A 106 6.84 -2.15 8.69
C ARG A 106 8.31 -2.48 8.46
N ARG A 107 8.92 -3.34 9.30
CA ARG A 107 10.33 -3.74 9.14
C ARG A 107 10.56 -4.49 7.84
N LEU A 108 9.65 -5.41 7.50
CA LEU A 108 9.72 -6.15 6.24
C LEU A 108 9.56 -5.21 5.05
N TRP A 109 8.66 -4.22 5.14
CA TRP A 109 8.49 -3.22 4.09
C TRP A 109 9.77 -2.41 3.88
N ILE A 110 10.43 -1.97 4.95
CA ILE A 110 11.71 -1.23 4.88
C ILE A 110 12.79 -2.09 4.19
N VAL A 111 12.90 -3.38 4.54
CA VAL A 111 13.87 -4.29 3.94
C VAL A 111 13.62 -4.43 2.44
N ARG A 112 12.38 -4.76 2.04
CA ARG A 112 12.02 -4.93 0.62
C ARG A 112 12.16 -3.63 -0.18
N PHE A 113 11.80 -2.49 0.41
CA PHE A 113 12.00 -1.18 -0.19
C PHE A 113 13.49 -0.95 -0.50
N LYS A 114 14.38 -1.20 0.46
CA LYS A 114 15.84 -1.07 0.28
C LYS A 114 16.40 -2.00 -0.80
N GLU A 115 15.90 -3.22 -0.87
CA GLU A 115 16.28 -4.17 -1.93
C GLU A 115 15.88 -3.66 -3.32
N GLN A 116 14.63 -3.23 -3.51
CA GLN A 116 14.17 -2.70 -4.81
C GLN A 116 14.91 -1.43 -5.22
N VAL A 117 15.12 -0.54 -4.26
CA VAL A 117 15.95 0.65 -4.44
C VAL A 117 17.34 0.26 -4.93
N SER A 118 17.99 -0.70 -4.27
CA SER A 118 19.35 -1.13 -4.62
C SER A 118 19.42 -1.70 -6.04
N LEU A 119 18.39 -2.45 -6.44
CA LEU A 119 18.25 -2.95 -7.81
C LEU A 119 18.03 -1.80 -8.81
N GLN A 120 17.22 -0.80 -8.47
CA GLN A 120 16.97 0.35 -9.34
C GLN A 120 18.24 1.21 -9.53
N MET A 121 19.09 1.28 -8.51
CA MET A 121 20.35 2.02 -8.55
C MET A 121 21.36 1.45 -9.56
N LEU A 122 21.29 0.16 -9.89
CA LEU A 122 22.12 -0.44 -10.94
C LEU A 122 21.82 0.13 -12.34
N ARG A 123 20.66 0.77 -12.52
CA ARG A 123 20.25 1.39 -13.79
C ARG A 123 20.59 2.87 -13.86
N LEU A 124 21.05 3.45 -12.76
CA LEU A 124 21.39 4.87 -12.67
C LEU A 124 22.86 5.10 -13.04
N ARG A 125 23.14 6.30 -13.56
CA ARG A 125 24.51 6.78 -13.73
C ARG A 125 25.19 6.93 -12.37
N GLU A 126 26.51 6.70 -12.35
CA GLU A 126 27.37 6.72 -11.16
C GLU A 126 27.14 7.95 -10.25
N ASP A 127 27.02 9.14 -10.86
CA ASP A 127 26.79 10.42 -10.18
C ASP A 127 25.46 10.47 -9.42
N ARG A 128 24.39 9.92 -10.02
CA ARG A 128 23.07 9.85 -9.37
C ARG A 128 23.00 8.77 -8.30
N ARG A 129 23.76 7.68 -8.50
CA ARG A 129 23.84 6.56 -7.56
C ARG A 129 24.42 7.01 -6.22
N LEU A 130 25.52 7.78 -6.22
CA LEU A 130 26.17 8.22 -4.97
C LEU A 130 25.27 9.11 -4.11
N VAL A 131 24.59 10.09 -4.71
CA VAL A 131 23.64 10.97 -4.00
C VAL A 131 22.54 10.14 -3.34
N PHE A 132 22.07 9.11 -4.03
CA PHE A 132 21.00 8.26 -3.53
C PHE A 132 21.47 7.30 -2.42
N ILE A 133 22.71 6.76 -2.48
CA ILE A 133 23.29 5.97 -1.38
C ILE A 133 23.37 6.83 -0.12
N GLN A 134 23.85 8.06 -0.25
CA GLN A 134 23.96 9.00 0.88
C GLN A 134 22.59 9.28 1.50
N TRP A 135 21.56 9.49 0.67
CA TRP A 135 20.19 9.67 1.16
C TRP A 135 19.65 8.43 1.87
N LEU A 136 19.86 7.22 1.34
CA LEU A 136 19.39 6.00 2.01
C LEU A 136 19.99 5.79 3.40
N GLN A 137 21.22 6.26 3.62
CA GLN A 137 21.84 6.22 4.94
C GLN A 137 21.15 7.13 5.96
N THR A 138 20.42 8.17 5.52
CA THR A 138 19.65 9.05 6.42
C THR A 138 18.33 8.43 6.87
N ILE A 139 17.88 7.37 6.20
CA ILE A 139 16.63 6.64 6.51
C ILE A 139 16.90 5.42 7.42
N LEU A 140 18.19 5.10 7.64
CA LEU A 140 18.66 4.03 8.54
C LEU A 140 18.75 4.55 9.98
#